data_AF-A0A927X722-F1
#
_entry.id   AF-A0A927X722-F1
#
_cell.length_a   1.000
_cell.length_b   1.000
_cell.length_c   1.000
_cell.angle_alpha   90.00
_cell.angle_beta   90.00
_cell.angle_gamma   90.00
#
_symmetry.space_group_name_H-M   'P 1'
#
loop_
_entity.id
_entity.type
_entity.pdbx_description
1 polymer ?
#
loop_
_entity_poly.entity_id
_entity_poly.type
_entity_poly.pdbx_seq_one_letter_code
_entity_poly.pdbx_strand_id
1 'polypeptide(L)'
;MKKKSLILSFILIIGFIFLLGGNVFASSTIQAGKADTNGSNLNIRASSSVSSGILGKISDNSYFSIISSNGSWYYVEYKENKFGYVHKDYVEIVSTNAKKVDTQGANLNARTGPSTSYLVFDKIADNDYVVVLSTANGWSRVLFEGNKIGYVSSSYLSGASQKYPQISLNVQSYKQFDSRWANETIGSSGQTFKQIGCLTTGMAMVESYRRGATITPLYMETLLSYTSSGSMYWPSRYSFYSSSGYLSQIYSLLKSGKPVLVGLKKASGSQHWVVVYGYKGSDTLSLSNFLIRDPGSSYRSTLQEVMNTYPTFYKLAYYNY
;
A
#
# COMPACT_ATOMS: atom_id res chain seq x y z
N MET A 1 15.33 -28.89 -34.87
CA MET A 1 14.10 -29.37 -34.19
C MET A 1 14.08 -28.81 -32.76
N LYS A 2 13.46 -27.64 -32.55
CA LYS A 2 13.35 -27.05 -31.20
C LYS A 2 12.16 -27.73 -30.50
N LYS A 3 12.44 -28.46 -29.41
CA LYS A 3 11.43 -29.09 -28.56
C LYS A 3 10.38 -28.04 -28.22
N LYS A 4 9.13 -28.25 -28.68
CA LYS A 4 7.97 -27.54 -28.14
C LYS A 4 7.91 -27.90 -26.66
N SER A 5 8.31 -26.99 -25.78
CA SER A 5 8.10 -27.13 -24.36
C SER A 5 6.58 -27.14 -24.15
N LEU A 6 6.02 -28.29 -23.79
CA LEU A 6 4.67 -28.35 -23.26
C LEU A 6 4.72 -27.64 -21.91
N ILE A 7 4.43 -26.34 -21.91
CA ILE A 7 4.19 -25.57 -20.71
C ILE A 7 2.86 -26.09 -20.18
N LEU A 8 2.95 -27.02 -19.22
CA LEU A 8 1.82 -27.41 -18.40
C LEU A 8 1.35 -26.16 -17.67
N SER A 9 0.27 -25.56 -18.17
CA SER A 9 -0.51 -24.62 -17.39
C SER A 9 -0.76 -25.26 -16.02
N PHE A 10 -0.41 -24.55 -14.95
CA PHE A 10 -0.48 -24.93 -13.54
C PHE A 10 -1.82 -25.56 -13.08
N ILE A 11 -2.83 -25.54 -13.95
CA ILE A 11 -4.17 -26.10 -13.77
C ILE A 11 -4.24 -27.61 -14.08
N LEU A 12 -3.36 -28.17 -14.95
CA LEU A 12 -3.53 -29.56 -15.42
C LEU A 12 -3.03 -30.64 -14.43
N ILE A 13 -2.10 -30.31 -13.51
CA ILE A 13 -1.61 -31.27 -12.50
C ILE A 13 -2.64 -31.48 -11.37
N ILE A 14 -3.53 -30.51 -11.14
CA ILE A 14 -4.55 -30.60 -10.08
C ILE A 14 -5.70 -31.55 -10.47
N GLY A 15 -5.92 -31.75 -11.77
CA GLY A 15 -7.01 -32.59 -12.29
C GLY A 15 -6.91 -34.09 -12.01
N PHE A 16 -5.75 -34.61 -11.58
CA PHE A 16 -5.57 -36.05 -11.35
C PHE A 16 -5.63 -36.48 -9.87
N ILE A 17 -5.71 -35.54 -8.92
CA ILE A 17 -5.78 -35.84 -7.47
C ILE A 17 -7.21 -35.73 -6.91
N PHE A 18 -8.17 -35.18 -7.67
CA PHE A 18 -9.52 -34.86 -7.19
C PHE A 18 -10.61 -35.90 -7.56
N LEU A 19 -10.26 -37.19 -7.59
CA LEU A 19 -11.24 -38.27 -7.53
C LEU A 19 -11.37 -38.71 -6.07
N LEU A 20 -12.17 -37.97 -5.28
CA LEU A 20 -12.95 -38.40 -4.10
C LEU A 20 -13.31 -37.18 -3.23
N GLY A 21 -14.44 -36.56 -3.57
CA GLY A 21 -15.35 -35.84 -2.66
C GLY A 21 -14.76 -34.93 -1.58
N GLY A 22 -14.66 -33.63 -1.89
CA GLY A 22 -14.50 -32.58 -0.89
C GLY A 22 -14.39 -31.19 -1.51
N ASN A 23 -15.46 -30.40 -1.46
CA ASN A 23 -15.44 -29.00 -1.88
C ASN A 23 -14.73 -28.14 -0.82
N VAL A 24 -13.43 -27.96 -0.98
CA VAL A 24 -12.69 -26.83 -0.37
C VAL A 24 -11.80 -26.25 -1.48
N PHE A 25 -12.28 -25.19 -2.13
CA PHE A 25 -11.42 -24.38 -3.00
C PHE A 25 -10.48 -23.55 -2.11
N ALA A 26 -9.45 -24.20 -1.56
CA ALA A 26 -8.28 -23.48 -1.09
C ALA A 26 -7.56 -22.98 -2.34
N SER A 27 -7.75 -21.69 -2.67
CA SER A 27 -6.90 -21.01 -3.64
C SER A 27 -5.48 -20.98 -3.08
N SER A 28 -4.69 -22.01 -3.35
CA SER A 28 -3.29 -22.08 -2.94
C SER A 28 -2.49 -21.12 -3.81
N THR A 29 -2.32 -19.90 -3.33
CA THR A 29 -1.39 -18.93 -3.91
C THR A 29 0.03 -19.41 -3.63
N ILE A 30 0.87 -19.52 -4.67
CA ILE A 30 2.30 -19.87 -4.54
C ILE A 30 2.98 -18.92 -3.54
N GLN A 31 3.82 -19.44 -2.66
CA GLN A 31 4.55 -18.64 -1.66
C GLN A 31 6.06 -18.77 -1.87
N ALA A 32 6.83 -17.84 -1.33
CA ALA A 32 8.28 -17.93 -1.28
C ALA A 32 8.70 -18.49 0.08
N GLY A 33 9.38 -19.64 0.05
CA GLY A 33 10.08 -20.20 1.19
C GLY A 33 11.57 -19.90 1.11
N LYS A 34 12.21 -19.81 2.28
CA LYS A 34 13.66 -19.76 2.44
C LYS A 34 14.07 -20.88 3.40
N ALA A 35 15.11 -21.64 3.06
CA ALA A 35 15.63 -22.68 3.94
C ALA A 35 16.23 -22.03 5.20
N ASP A 36 15.80 -22.52 6.37
CA ASP A 36 16.27 -22.11 7.69
C ASP A 36 16.71 -23.36 8.47
N THR A 37 17.99 -23.70 8.32
CA THR A 37 18.58 -24.95 8.82
C THR A 37 19.86 -24.70 9.62
N ASN A 38 20.12 -23.44 10.00
CA ASN A 38 21.30 -23.03 10.77
C ASN A 38 22.62 -23.54 10.15
N GLY A 39 22.80 -23.30 8.85
CA GLY A 39 24.02 -23.68 8.10
C GLY A 39 24.05 -25.09 7.52
N SER A 40 23.00 -25.89 7.71
CA SER A 40 22.88 -27.22 7.09
C SER A 40 22.19 -27.19 5.71
N ASN A 41 21.94 -28.35 5.12
CA ASN A 41 21.13 -28.46 3.90
C ASN A 41 19.75 -29.03 4.23
N LEU A 42 18.70 -28.43 3.68
CA LEU A 42 17.33 -28.94 3.75
C LEU A 42 17.14 -30.07 2.73
N ASN A 43 16.77 -31.26 3.20
CA ASN A 43 16.48 -32.39 2.32
C ASN A 43 15.13 -32.24 1.62
N ILE A 44 15.11 -32.44 0.31
CA ILE A 44 13.89 -32.55 -0.50
C ILE A 44 13.54 -34.03 -0.60
N ARG A 45 12.30 -34.40 -0.27
CA ARG A 45 11.85 -35.79 -0.20
C ARG A 45 10.79 -36.13 -1.24
N ALA A 46 10.70 -37.42 -1.56
CA ALA A 46 9.75 -37.94 -2.55
C ALA A 46 8.29 -37.93 -2.07
N SER A 47 8.06 -37.96 -0.76
CA SER A 47 6.72 -37.85 -0.16
C SER A 47 6.76 -37.06 1.15
N SER A 48 5.60 -36.74 1.71
CA SER A 48 5.44 -36.08 3.02
C SER A 48 5.78 -37.01 4.20
N SER A 49 6.97 -37.62 4.18
CA SER A 49 7.47 -38.56 5.18
C SER A 49 8.98 -38.51 5.31
N VAL A 50 9.49 -38.55 6.55
CA VAL A 50 10.92 -38.60 6.87
C VAL A 50 11.61 -39.90 6.45
N SER A 51 10.86 -40.98 6.23
CA SER A 51 11.40 -42.26 5.75
C SER A 51 11.49 -42.33 4.22
N SER A 52 10.91 -41.36 3.50
CA SER A 52 10.93 -41.38 2.04
C SER A 52 12.26 -40.91 1.46
N GLY A 53 12.56 -41.40 0.25
CA GLY A 53 13.80 -41.12 -0.46
C GLY A 53 14.07 -39.63 -0.65
N ILE A 54 15.35 -39.26 -0.55
CA ILE A 54 15.83 -37.88 -0.75
C ILE A 54 16.03 -37.67 -2.26
N LEU A 55 15.31 -36.71 -2.82
CA LEU A 55 15.40 -36.31 -4.24
C LEU A 55 16.50 -35.27 -4.48
N GLY A 56 16.90 -34.55 -3.44
CA GLY A 56 17.88 -33.48 -3.53
C GLY A 56 18.01 -32.71 -2.22
N LYS A 57 18.73 -31.60 -2.28
CA LYS A 57 18.98 -30.71 -1.15
C LYS A 57 18.84 -29.25 -1.57
N ILE A 58 18.38 -28.41 -0.64
CA ILE A 58 18.35 -26.95 -0.73
C ILE A 58 19.35 -26.43 0.31
N SER A 59 20.28 -25.59 -0.11
CA SER A 59 21.25 -24.99 0.82
C SER A 59 20.58 -23.97 1.74
N ASP A 60 21.11 -23.83 2.95
CA ASP A 60 20.64 -22.82 3.91
C ASP A 60 20.54 -21.43 3.26
N ASN A 61 19.54 -20.65 3.66
CA ASN A 61 19.23 -19.32 3.13
C ASN A 61 18.87 -19.26 1.63
N SER A 62 18.77 -20.39 0.93
CA SER A 62 18.30 -20.43 -0.46
C SER A 62 16.78 -20.37 -0.53
N TYR A 63 16.27 -19.73 -1.58
CA TYR A 63 14.84 -19.52 -1.80
C TYR A 63 14.27 -20.61 -2.69
N PHE A 64 13.00 -20.95 -2.47
CA PHE A 64 12.24 -21.89 -3.30
C PHE A 64 10.74 -21.58 -3.26
N SER A 65 9.98 -22.09 -4.22
CA SER A 65 8.55 -21.83 -4.32
C SER A 65 7.77 -22.90 -3.58
N ILE A 66 6.89 -22.48 -2.67
CA ILE A 66 5.94 -23.35 -1.97
C ILE A 66 4.65 -23.38 -2.77
N ILE A 67 4.26 -24.58 -3.21
CA ILE A 67 3.10 -24.82 -4.05
C ILE A 67 1.87 -25.14 -3.21
N SER A 68 2.05 -25.98 -2.20
CA SER A 68 0.98 -26.33 -1.27
C SER A 68 1.53 -26.75 0.09
N SER A 69 0.64 -26.86 1.07
CA SER A 69 0.99 -27.31 2.41
C SER A 69 0.05 -28.43 2.84
N ASN A 70 0.59 -29.50 3.42
CA ASN A 70 -0.18 -30.60 3.98
C ASN A 70 0.52 -31.12 5.24
N GLY A 71 -0.19 -31.11 6.37
CA GLY A 71 0.37 -31.47 7.68
C GLY A 71 1.66 -30.69 7.97
N SER A 72 2.72 -31.41 8.32
CA SER A 72 4.06 -30.84 8.62
C SER A 72 4.95 -30.65 7.38
N TRP A 73 4.40 -30.75 6.17
CA TRP A 73 5.16 -30.68 4.93
C TRP A 73 4.68 -29.57 4.00
N TYR A 74 5.63 -28.98 3.28
CA TYR A 74 5.38 -28.20 2.08
C TYR A 74 5.66 -29.05 0.84
N TYR A 75 4.78 -29.00 -0.15
CA TYR A 75 5.10 -29.40 -1.51
C TYR A 75 5.69 -28.18 -2.22
N VAL A 76 6.87 -28.34 -2.81
CA VAL A 76 7.69 -27.22 -3.30
C VAL A 76 8.18 -27.49 -4.72
N GLU A 77 8.39 -26.41 -5.47
CA GLU A 77 9.24 -26.40 -6.65
C GLU A 77 10.61 -25.84 -6.23
N TYR A 78 11.65 -26.67 -6.30
CA TYR A 78 13.00 -26.31 -5.81
C TYR A 78 13.98 -25.94 -6.94
N LYS A 79 13.57 -26.16 -8.18
CA LYS A 79 14.21 -25.74 -9.43
C LYS A 79 13.15 -25.84 -10.53
N GLU A 80 13.33 -25.11 -11.62
CA GLU A 80 12.46 -25.18 -12.80
C GLU A 80 12.00 -26.62 -13.12
N ASN A 81 10.69 -26.85 -13.00
CA ASN A 81 10.01 -28.14 -13.23
C ASN A 81 10.53 -29.32 -12.37
N LYS A 82 11.04 -29.04 -11.17
CA LYS A 82 11.51 -30.04 -10.21
C LYS A 82 10.82 -29.84 -8.86
N PHE A 83 10.13 -30.89 -8.42
CA PHE A 83 9.23 -30.83 -7.26
C PHE A 83 9.55 -31.89 -6.21
N GLY A 84 9.18 -31.60 -4.97
CA GLY A 84 9.30 -32.54 -3.85
C GLY A 84 8.73 -31.98 -2.56
N TYR A 85 9.01 -32.65 -1.44
CA TYR A 85 8.49 -32.28 -0.13
C TYR A 85 9.60 -31.84 0.82
N VAL A 86 9.35 -30.77 1.57
CA VAL A 86 10.25 -30.29 2.64
C VAL A 86 9.47 -30.11 3.94
N HIS A 87 10.14 -30.31 5.08
CA HIS A 87 9.50 -30.21 6.39
C HIS A 87 9.38 -28.74 6.81
N LYS A 88 8.22 -28.35 7.37
CA LYS A 88 7.90 -26.95 7.69
C LYS A 88 8.87 -26.31 8.68
N ASP A 89 9.37 -27.08 9.64
CA ASP A 89 10.28 -26.59 10.70
C ASP A 89 11.60 -26.01 10.17
N TYR A 90 11.95 -26.30 8.92
CA TYR A 90 13.18 -25.84 8.28
C TYR A 90 12.95 -24.77 7.21
N VAL A 91 11.79 -24.11 7.24
CA VAL A 91 11.35 -23.19 6.20
C VAL A 91 10.78 -21.91 6.81
N GLU A 92 11.41 -20.79 6.48
CA GLU A 92 10.86 -19.45 6.70
C GLU A 92 9.99 -19.05 5.50
N ILE A 93 8.73 -18.67 5.72
CA ILE A 93 7.90 -18.04 4.67
C ILE A 93 8.29 -16.57 4.59
N VAL A 94 8.88 -16.17 3.47
CA VAL A 94 9.40 -14.81 3.25
C VAL A 94 8.46 -13.92 2.44
N SER A 95 7.52 -14.51 1.69
CA SER A 95 6.46 -13.76 1.00
C SER A 95 5.30 -14.66 0.58
N THR A 96 4.09 -14.11 0.63
CA THR A 96 2.86 -14.73 0.10
C THR A 96 2.29 -13.95 -1.08
N ASN A 97 3.01 -12.93 -1.57
CA ASN A 97 2.54 -12.01 -2.60
C ASN A 97 2.75 -12.57 -4.01
N ALA A 98 1.98 -13.59 -4.35
CA ALA A 98 1.95 -14.15 -5.70
C ALA A 98 1.33 -13.16 -6.69
N LYS A 99 1.95 -13.03 -7.86
CA LYS A 99 1.51 -12.18 -8.96
C LYS A 99 1.64 -12.93 -10.27
N LYS A 100 0.63 -12.80 -11.12
CA LYS A 100 0.68 -13.28 -12.49
C LYS A 100 1.44 -12.26 -13.34
N VAL A 101 2.24 -12.70 -14.31
CA VAL A 101 2.78 -11.83 -15.35
C VAL A 101 1.66 -11.44 -16.31
N ASP A 102 1.59 -10.15 -16.62
CA ASP A 102 0.61 -9.55 -17.53
C ASP A 102 1.34 -8.65 -18.54
N THR A 103 1.78 -9.29 -19.61
CA THR A 103 2.55 -8.70 -20.71
C THR A 103 1.81 -8.79 -22.04
N GLN A 104 0.53 -9.17 -22.03
CA GLN A 104 -0.34 -9.27 -23.21
C GLN A 104 0.28 -10.14 -24.31
N GLY A 105 0.78 -11.32 -23.93
CA GLY A 105 1.38 -12.31 -24.83
C GLY A 105 2.89 -12.16 -25.09
N ALA A 106 3.57 -11.15 -24.55
CA ALA A 106 5.02 -11.01 -24.64
C ALA A 106 5.76 -11.67 -23.46
N ASN A 107 7.08 -11.86 -23.54
CA ASN A 107 7.86 -12.30 -22.38
C ASN A 107 8.35 -11.09 -21.56
N LEU A 108 8.29 -11.20 -20.23
CA LEU A 108 8.82 -10.24 -19.27
C LEU A 108 10.32 -10.48 -19.04
N ASN A 109 11.15 -9.44 -19.21
CA ASN A 109 12.59 -9.55 -18.95
C ASN A 109 12.90 -9.58 -17.45
N ALA A 110 13.59 -10.61 -16.99
CA ALA A 110 14.17 -10.70 -15.66
C ALA A 110 15.63 -10.21 -15.67
N ARG A 111 15.92 -9.25 -14.79
CA ARG A 111 17.20 -8.51 -14.77
C ARG A 111 17.97 -8.73 -13.50
N THR A 112 19.28 -8.51 -13.57
CA THR A 112 20.18 -8.60 -12.41
C THR A 112 20.04 -7.43 -11.43
N GLY A 113 19.34 -6.35 -11.80
CA GLY A 113 19.06 -5.21 -10.93
C GLY A 113 17.83 -4.39 -11.35
N PRO A 114 17.38 -3.45 -10.50
CA PRO A 114 16.09 -2.75 -10.63
C PRO A 114 16.17 -1.53 -11.59
N SER A 115 16.62 -1.75 -12.82
CA SER A 115 16.57 -0.74 -13.89
C SER A 115 16.71 -1.40 -15.27
N THR A 116 16.41 -0.65 -16.33
CA THR A 116 16.62 -1.12 -17.71
C THR A 116 18.08 -1.20 -18.14
N SER A 117 19.02 -0.62 -17.38
CA SER A 117 20.47 -0.69 -17.67
C SER A 117 21.12 -1.98 -17.17
N TYR A 118 20.48 -2.70 -16.24
CA TYR A 118 20.97 -4.01 -15.78
C TYR A 118 20.73 -5.10 -16.83
N LEU A 119 21.64 -6.08 -16.85
CA LEU A 119 21.60 -7.21 -17.77
C LEU A 119 20.32 -8.03 -17.61
N VAL A 120 19.70 -8.37 -18.73
CA VAL A 120 18.64 -9.38 -18.78
C VAL A 120 19.31 -10.74 -18.72
N PHE A 121 19.07 -11.50 -17.66
CA PHE A 121 19.64 -12.84 -17.51
C PHE A 121 18.62 -13.95 -17.81
N ASP A 122 17.32 -13.62 -17.76
CA ASP A 122 16.24 -14.56 -18.07
C ASP A 122 14.97 -13.84 -18.56
N LYS A 123 13.96 -14.62 -18.94
CA LYS A 123 12.64 -14.13 -19.36
C LYS A 123 11.53 -14.99 -18.77
N ILE A 124 10.46 -14.35 -18.33
CA ILE A 124 9.27 -14.98 -17.74
C ILE A 124 8.13 -14.87 -18.74
N ALA A 125 7.39 -15.95 -19.00
CA ALA A 125 6.33 -15.91 -20.00
C ALA A 125 5.10 -15.13 -19.49
N ASP A 126 4.30 -14.61 -20.42
CA ASP A 126 2.99 -14.05 -20.06
C ASP A 126 2.12 -15.12 -19.37
N ASN A 127 1.32 -14.70 -18.40
CA ASN A 127 0.48 -15.55 -17.55
C ASN A 127 1.19 -16.51 -16.60
N ASP A 128 2.52 -16.56 -16.58
CA ASP A 128 3.26 -17.26 -15.52
C ASP A 128 3.13 -16.54 -14.18
N TYR A 129 3.42 -17.24 -13.09
CA TYR A 129 3.36 -16.67 -11.74
C TYR A 129 4.75 -16.45 -11.17
N VAL A 130 4.86 -15.36 -10.43
CA VAL A 130 6.04 -15.01 -9.63
C VAL A 130 5.60 -14.70 -8.20
N VAL A 131 6.51 -14.83 -7.24
CA VAL A 131 6.28 -14.35 -5.87
C VAL A 131 7.12 -13.10 -5.65
N VAL A 132 6.46 -11.98 -5.32
CA VAL A 132 7.14 -10.70 -5.09
C VAL A 132 7.79 -10.70 -3.72
N LEU A 133 9.12 -10.59 -3.67
CA LEU A 133 9.90 -10.51 -2.44
C LEU A 133 10.03 -9.07 -1.93
N SER A 134 10.08 -8.09 -2.83
CA SER A 134 10.07 -6.66 -2.49
C SER A 134 9.74 -5.80 -3.72
N THR A 135 9.30 -4.56 -3.49
CA THR A 135 9.03 -3.57 -4.56
C THR A 135 9.61 -2.22 -4.18
N ALA A 136 10.32 -1.58 -5.11
CA ALA A 136 10.84 -0.22 -4.95
C ALA A 136 10.99 0.45 -6.31
N ASN A 137 10.66 1.74 -6.39
CA ASN A 137 10.89 2.58 -7.58
C ASN A 137 10.37 1.98 -8.91
N GLY A 138 9.20 1.32 -8.87
CA GLY A 138 8.60 0.68 -10.04
C GLY A 138 9.17 -0.70 -10.39
N TRP A 139 10.16 -1.22 -9.67
CA TRP A 139 10.73 -2.55 -9.88
C TRP A 139 10.38 -3.50 -8.74
N SER A 140 10.14 -4.76 -9.08
CA SER A 140 9.87 -5.82 -8.13
C SER A 140 10.99 -6.85 -8.16
N ARG A 141 11.54 -7.19 -6.99
CA ARG A 141 12.41 -8.36 -6.83
C ARG A 141 11.52 -9.58 -6.65
N VAL A 142 11.68 -10.58 -7.50
CA VAL A 142 10.74 -11.70 -7.60
C VAL A 142 11.46 -13.04 -7.55
N LEU A 143 10.77 -14.03 -6.98
CA LEU A 143 11.10 -15.45 -7.08
C LEU A 143 10.24 -16.08 -8.18
N PHE A 144 10.85 -16.87 -9.06
CA PHE A 144 10.18 -17.55 -10.16
C PHE A 144 10.88 -18.89 -10.50
N GLU A 145 10.17 -19.77 -11.19
CA GLU A 145 10.67 -21.10 -11.66
C GLU A 145 11.39 -21.89 -10.56
N GLY A 146 10.71 -22.05 -9.43
CA GLY A 146 11.24 -22.71 -8.25
C GLY A 146 12.17 -21.81 -7.45
N ASN A 147 13.35 -21.46 -7.98
CA ASN A 147 14.46 -20.90 -7.20
C ASN A 147 15.15 -19.66 -7.78
N LYS A 148 14.74 -19.17 -8.96
CA LYS A 148 15.41 -18.02 -9.60
C LYS A 148 14.96 -16.73 -8.94
N ILE A 149 15.92 -15.84 -8.66
CA ILE A 149 15.65 -14.49 -8.14
C ILE A 149 16.14 -13.46 -9.14
N GLY A 150 15.28 -12.50 -9.47
CA GLY A 150 15.62 -11.40 -10.38
C GLY A 150 14.74 -10.18 -10.14
N TYR A 151 14.97 -9.14 -10.94
CA TYR A 151 14.17 -7.91 -10.95
C TYR A 151 13.35 -7.79 -12.22
N VAL A 152 12.08 -7.45 -12.07
CA VAL A 152 11.15 -7.19 -13.18
C VAL A 152 10.47 -5.84 -13.00
N SER A 153 10.03 -5.22 -14.10
CA SER A 153 9.19 -4.02 -14.00
C SER A 153 7.86 -4.41 -13.37
N SER A 154 7.49 -3.72 -12.30
CA SER A 154 6.27 -4.01 -11.55
C SER A 154 5.05 -3.84 -12.45
N SER A 155 5.09 -2.90 -13.42
CA SER A 155 4.00 -2.63 -14.37
C SER A 155 3.45 -3.84 -15.11
N TYR A 156 4.22 -4.93 -15.22
CA TYR A 156 3.84 -6.15 -15.92
C TYR A 156 3.42 -7.28 -14.98
N LEU A 157 3.07 -6.96 -13.73
CA LEU A 157 2.54 -7.92 -12.76
C LEU A 157 1.06 -7.64 -12.51
N SER A 158 0.24 -8.68 -12.41
CA SER A 158 -1.21 -8.56 -12.23
C SER A 158 -1.56 -7.81 -10.94
N GLY A 159 -2.36 -6.76 -11.04
CA GLY A 159 -2.63 -5.88 -9.90
C GLY A 159 -1.45 -4.98 -9.52
N ALA A 160 -0.46 -4.79 -10.41
CA ALA A 160 0.52 -3.73 -10.31
C ALA A 160 0.01 -2.35 -10.75
N SER A 161 -1.21 -2.30 -11.27
CA SER A 161 -2.02 -1.09 -11.25
C SER A 161 -3.08 -1.27 -10.17
N GLN A 162 -2.75 -1.02 -8.90
CA GLN A 162 -3.81 -0.46 -8.06
C GLN A 162 -4.03 0.95 -8.59
N LYS A 163 -4.88 1.04 -9.61
CA LYS A 163 -5.30 2.32 -10.15
C LYS A 163 -6.10 2.99 -9.04
N TYR A 164 -5.68 4.18 -8.66
CA TYR A 164 -6.42 5.06 -7.80
C TYR A 164 -7.08 6.07 -8.72
N PRO A 165 -8.38 5.90 -9.09
CA PRO A 165 -9.10 6.90 -9.86
C PRO A 165 -9.03 8.28 -9.22
N GLN A 166 -9.17 9.31 -10.06
CA GLN A 166 -9.33 10.68 -9.61
C GLN A 166 -10.55 10.78 -8.68
N ILE A 167 -10.41 11.55 -7.60
CA ILE A 167 -11.50 11.92 -6.71
C ILE A 167 -11.47 13.44 -6.55
N SER A 168 -12.62 14.10 -6.62
CA SER A 168 -12.75 15.53 -6.34
C SER A 168 -14.06 15.79 -5.63
N LEU A 169 -13.98 16.28 -4.40
CA LEU A 169 -15.13 16.69 -3.60
C LEU A 169 -15.30 18.20 -3.72
N ASN A 170 -16.54 18.69 -3.86
CA ASN A 170 -16.82 20.12 -4.00
C ASN A 170 -16.69 20.88 -2.66
N VAL A 171 -15.49 20.94 -2.11
CA VAL A 171 -15.18 21.60 -0.84
C VAL A 171 -14.82 23.06 -1.10
N GLN A 172 -15.56 23.96 -0.44
CA GLN A 172 -15.30 25.39 -0.49
C GLN A 172 -13.90 25.73 0.03
N SER A 173 -13.27 26.77 -0.54
CA SER A 173 -11.96 27.24 -0.13
C SER A 173 -12.11 28.50 0.71
N TYR A 174 -11.80 28.41 2.00
CA TYR A 174 -11.69 29.55 2.90
C TYR A 174 -10.24 29.82 3.29
N LYS A 175 -9.90 31.10 3.47
CA LYS A 175 -8.59 31.54 3.94
C LYS A 175 -8.70 32.11 5.34
N GLN A 176 -7.79 31.76 6.22
CA GLN A 176 -7.80 32.27 7.59
C GLN A 176 -7.50 33.78 7.66
N PHE A 177 -6.91 34.33 6.59
CA PHE A 177 -6.57 35.74 6.42
C PHE A 177 -7.57 36.51 5.54
N ASP A 178 -8.75 35.96 5.24
CA ASP A 178 -9.82 36.68 4.55
C ASP A 178 -10.31 37.86 5.42
N SER A 179 -10.46 39.04 4.83
CA SER A 179 -10.74 40.29 5.54
C SER A 179 -12.02 40.25 6.38
N ARG A 180 -12.98 39.37 6.03
CA ARG A 180 -14.24 39.23 6.76
C ARG A 180 -14.09 38.65 8.17
N TRP A 181 -12.98 37.98 8.48
CA TRP A 181 -12.77 37.36 9.80
C TRP A 181 -11.31 37.36 10.27
N ALA A 182 -10.34 37.75 9.42
CA ALA A 182 -8.92 37.67 9.72
C ALA A 182 -8.51 38.28 11.07
N ASN A 183 -9.20 39.35 11.48
CA ASN A 183 -8.90 40.12 12.68
C ASN A 183 -9.81 39.77 13.87
N GLU A 184 -10.79 38.89 13.69
CA GLU A 184 -11.64 38.40 14.78
C GLU A 184 -10.86 37.42 15.65
N THR A 185 -11.14 37.39 16.95
CA THR A 185 -10.45 36.49 17.90
C THR A 185 -11.03 35.09 17.91
N ILE A 186 -10.20 34.09 18.23
CA ILE A 186 -10.63 32.70 18.42
C ILE A 186 -10.76 32.40 19.92
N GLY A 187 -11.98 32.09 20.35
CA GLY A 187 -12.31 31.91 21.75
C GLY A 187 -11.83 33.08 22.62
N SER A 188 -11.36 32.77 23.82
CA SER A 188 -10.82 33.77 24.75
C SER A 188 -9.29 33.93 24.64
N SER A 189 -8.67 33.52 23.52
CA SER A 189 -7.21 33.44 23.41
C SER A 189 -6.52 34.79 23.18
N GLY A 190 -7.27 35.81 22.77
CA GLY A 190 -6.72 37.09 22.29
C GLY A 190 -6.00 36.99 20.93
N GLN A 191 -5.89 35.80 20.34
CA GLN A 191 -5.29 35.58 19.03
C GLN A 191 -6.35 35.56 17.94
N THR A 192 -6.01 36.07 16.75
CA THR A 192 -6.96 36.19 15.64
C THR A 192 -6.96 34.98 14.71
N PHE A 193 -7.98 34.90 13.84
CA PHE A 193 -7.99 33.91 12.74
C PHE A 193 -6.73 33.96 11.88
N LYS A 194 -6.22 35.16 11.57
CA LYS A 194 -5.00 35.29 10.78
C LYS A 194 -3.80 34.63 11.47
N GLN A 195 -3.74 34.70 12.81
CA GLN A 195 -2.62 34.17 13.59
C GLN A 195 -2.72 32.65 13.80
N ILE A 196 -3.88 32.12 14.17
CA ILE A 196 -4.04 30.71 14.59
C ILE A 196 -5.23 29.96 13.98
N GLY A 197 -5.96 30.58 13.05
CA GLY A 197 -7.26 30.08 12.56
C GLY A 197 -7.24 28.94 11.55
N CYS A 198 -6.09 28.30 11.29
CA CYS A 198 -6.01 27.24 10.28
C CYS A 198 -6.99 26.09 10.53
N LEU A 199 -7.08 25.59 11.77
CA LEU A 199 -7.96 24.48 12.13
C LEU A 199 -9.44 24.90 12.09
N THR A 200 -9.82 26.02 12.69
CA THR A 200 -11.21 26.53 12.65
C THR A 200 -11.68 26.77 11.21
N THR A 201 -10.82 27.35 10.37
CA THR A 201 -11.11 27.55 8.94
C THR A 201 -11.24 26.22 8.21
N GLY A 202 -10.41 25.24 8.53
CA GLY A 202 -10.52 23.87 8.01
C GLY A 202 -11.82 23.18 8.40
N MET A 203 -12.22 23.29 9.67
CA MET A 203 -13.50 22.78 10.17
C MET A 203 -14.68 23.40 9.44
N ALA A 204 -14.66 24.72 9.23
CA ALA A 204 -15.67 25.44 8.46
C ALA A 204 -15.85 24.86 7.05
N MET A 205 -14.75 24.57 6.35
CA MET A 205 -14.79 23.94 5.02
C MET A 205 -15.37 22.51 5.05
N VAL A 206 -14.94 21.68 6.00
CA VAL A 206 -15.41 20.28 6.11
C VAL A 206 -16.89 20.21 6.51
N GLU A 207 -17.31 21.01 7.48
CA GLU A 207 -18.70 21.02 7.95
C GLU A 207 -19.64 21.70 6.94
N SER A 208 -19.16 22.68 6.18
CA SER A 208 -19.93 23.24 5.05
C SER A 208 -20.27 22.14 4.05
N TYR A 209 -19.26 21.35 3.65
CA TYR A 209 -19.44 20.22 2.75
C TYR A 209 -20.37 19.16 3.34
N ARG A 210 -20.15 18.74 4.59
CA ARG A 210 -20.93 17.68 5.25
C ARG A 210 -22.42 18.04 5.37
N ARG A 211 -22.72 19.32 5.61
CA ARG A 211 -24.09 19.80 5.84
C ARG A 211 -24.77 20.35 4.58
N GLY A 212 -24.04 20.48 3.48
CA GLY A 212 -24.53 21.14 2.27
C GLY A 212 -24.90 22.60 2.52
N ALA A 213 -24.20 23.30 3.42
CA ALA A 213 -24.51 24.65 3.85
C ALA A 213 -23.25 25.54 3.87
N THR A 214 -23.42 26.85 3.74
CA THR A 214 -22.32 27.80 3.90
C THR A 214 -22.06 28.05 5.38
N ILE A 215 -20.95 27.54 5.91
CA ILE A 215 -20.51 27.78 7.28
C ILE A 215 -19.19 28.53 7.21
N THR A 216 -19.22 29.84 7.46
CA THR A 216 -18.01 30.67 7.44
C THR A 216 -17.10 30.32 8.62
N PRO A 217 -15.79 30.63 8.56
CA PRO A 217 -14.89 30.46 9.70
C PRO A 217 -15.37 31.20 10.95
N LEU A 218 -15.89 32.42 10.78
CA LEU A 218 -16.46 33.20 11.88
C LEU A 218 -17.68 32.52 12.50
N TYR A 219 -18.60 31.98 11.70
CA TYR A 219 -19.74 31.25 12.26
C TYR A 219 -19.32 29.91 12.88
N MET A 220 -18.35 29.21 12.28
CA MET A 220 -17.80 27.97 12.84
C MET A 220 -17.20 28.17 14.24
N GLU A 221 -16.56 29.30 14.48
CA GLU A 221 -16.01 29.65 15.80
C GLU A 221 -17.10 29.63 16.89
N THR A 222 -18.29 30.15 16.60
CA THR A 222 -19.44 30.13 17.52
C THR A 222 -19.97 28.73 17.84
N LEU A 223 -19.65 27.74 17.01
CA LEU A 223 -20.08 26.34 17.17
C LEU A 223 -19.05 25.48 17.90
N LEU A 224 -17.86 26.01 18.13
CA LEU A 224 -16.72 25.29 18.69
C LEU A 224 -16.38 25.82 20.08
N SER A 225 -15.47 25.12 20.76
CA SER A 225 -14.93 25.56 22.04
C SER A 225 -13.42 25.48 21.99
N TYR A 226 -12.76 26.34 22.77
CA TYR A 226 -11.33 26.56 22.70
C TYR A 226 -10.71 26.59 24.08
N THR A 227 -9.44 26.17 24.18
CA THR A 227 -8.61 26.45 25.35
C THR A 227 -8.33 27.96 25.46
N SER A 228 -7.82 28.42 26.60
CA SER A 228 -7.32 29.78 26.77
C SER A 228 -6.18 30.14 25.81
N SER A 229 -5.48 29.16 25.24
CA SER A 229 -4.44 29.34 24.22
C SER A 229 -4.96 29.21 22.78
N GLY A 230 -6.28 29.09 22.58
CA GLY A 230 -6.90 29.02 21.26
C GLY A 230 -6.86 27.64 20.59
N SER A 231 -6.48 26.58 21.32
CA SER A 231 -6.56 25.21 20.81
C SER A 231 -8.01 24.73 20.81
N MET A 232 -8.50 24.27 19.67
CA MET A 232 -9.87 23.79 19.52
C MET A 232 -10.10 22.45 20.23
N TYR A 233 -11.18 22.35 21.00
CA TYR A 233 -11.72 21.08 21.47
C TYR A 233 -12.48 20.39 20.34
N TRP A 234 -12.14 19.13 20.08
CA TRP A 234 -12.74 18.39 18.97
C TRP A 234 -14.20 18.04 19.27
N PRO A 235 -15.13 18.29 18.32
CA PRO A 235 -16.50 17.78 18.43
C PRO A 235 -16.51 16.25 18.58
N SER A 236 -17.40 15.71 19.41
CA SER A 236 -17.48 14.27 19.72
C SER A 236 -17.65 13.36 18.49
N ARG A 237 -18.18 13.90 17.39
CA ARG A 237 -18.38 13.19 16.12
C ARG A 237 -17.12 13.04 15.26
N TYR A 238 -15.97 13.55 15.69
CA TYR A 238 -14.71 13.43 14.95
C TYR A 238 -13.86 12.28 15.46
N SER A 239 -13.38 11.47 14.51
CA SER A 239 -12.38 10.41 14.73
C SER A 239 -11.00 10.87 14.28
N PHE A 240 -9.97 10.17 14.77
CA PHE A 240 -8.57 10.46 14.48
C PHE A 240 -7.86 9.24 13.90
N TYR A 241 -6.79 9.51 13.15
CA TYR A 241 -5.87 8.48 12.67
C TYR A 241 -4.45 9.06 12.63
N SER A 242 -3.46 8.35 13.17
CA SER A 242 -2.08 8.84 13.32
C SER A 242 -1.00 7.85 12.86
N SER A 243 -1.38 6.72 12.27
CA SER A 243 -0.43 5.69 11.82
C SER A 243 0.24 6.04 10.49
N SER A 244 1.36 5.37 10.19
CA SER A 244 2.18 5.60 8.98
C SER A 244 1.45 5.37 7.65
N GLY A 245 0.37 4.57 7.63
CA GLY A 245 -0.49 4.33 6.46
C GLY A 245 -1.50 5.45 6.14
N TYR A 246 -1.26 6.70 6.57
CA TYR A 246 -2.24 7.78 6.51
C TYR A 246 -2.67 8.18 5.10
N LEU A 247 -1.82 8.00 4.07
CA LEU A 247 -2.21 8.28 2.68
C LEU A 247 -3.29 7.33 2.18
N SER A 248 -3.18 6.03 2.49
CA SER A 248 -4.21 5.04 2.20
C SER A 248 -5.51 5.37 2.93
N GLN A 249 -5.41 5.83 4.18
CA GLN A 249 -6.57 6.25 4.96
C GLN A 249 -7.25 7.50 4.37
N ILE A 250 -6.48 8.53 3.97
CA ILE A 250 -7.02 9.71 3.30
C ILE A 250 -7.76 9.29 2.02
N TYR A 251 -7.15 8.45 1.18
CA TYR A 251 -7.80 8.01 -0.06
C TYR A 251 -9.11 7.25 0.19
N SER A 252 -9.11 6.33 1.17
CA SER A 252 -10.32 5.59 1.57
C SER A 252 -11.45 6.53 2.03
N LEU A 253 -11.11 7.53 2.85
CA LEU A 253 -12.07 8.54 3.30
C LEU A 253 -12.62 9.39 2.14
N LEU A 254 -11.75 9.84 1.23
CA LEU A 254 -12.18 10.57 0.03
C LEU A 254 -13.12 9.72 -0.84
N LYS A 255 -12.82 8.42 -1.00
CA LYS A 255 -13.67 7.48 -1.74
C LYS A 255 -15.05 7.32 -1.09
N SER A 256 -15.12 7.44 0.24
CA SER A 256 -16.39 7.47 0.99
C SER A 256 -17.07 8.85 0.98
N GLY A 257 -16.59 9.80 0.19
CA GLY A 257 -17.15 11.14 0.08
C GLY A 257 -16.79 12.07 1.23
N LYS A 258 -15.74 11.77 2.01
CA LYS A 258 -15.35 12.55 3.20
C LYS A 258 -14.09 13.39 2.93
N PRO A 259 -14.17 14.73 2.96
CA PRO A 259 -12.97 15.55 3.02
C PRO A 259 -12.28 15.38 4.37
N VAL A 260 -10.95 15.44 4.38
CA VAL A 260 -10.13 15.04 5.54
C VAL A 260 -9.31 16.22 6.03
N LEU A 261 -9.38 16.51 7.33
CA LEU A 261 -8.45 17.43 7.96
C LEU A 261 -7.12 16.72 8.20
N VAL A 262 -6.03 17.32 7.72
CA VAL A 262 -4.67 16.80 7.90
C VAL A 262 -3.86 17.80 8.72
N GLY A 263 -3.46 17.36 9.91
CA GLY A 263 -2.55 18.09 10.77
C GLY A 263 -1.12 17.73 10.46
N LEU A 264 -0.31 18.74 10.21
CA LEU A 264 1.13 18.66 9.96
C LEU A 264 1.86 19.55 10.96
N LYS A 265 3.13 19.27 11.27
CA LYS A 265 3.94 20.08 12.20
C LYS A 265 5.37 20.26 11.73
N LYS A 266 6.00 21.33 12.23
CA LYS A 266 7.45 21.56 12.16
C LYS A 266 8.16 20.80 13.27
N ALA A 267 9.49 20.69 13.18
CA ALA A 267 10.33 20.16 14.26
C ALA A 267 10.17 20.96 15.58
N SER A 268 9.89 22.26 15.48
CA SER A 268 9.57 23.12 16.63
C SER A 268 8.23 22.79 17.33
N GLY A 269 7.42 21.88 16.76
CA GLY A 269 6.10 21.55 17.26
C GLY A 269 4.96 22.43 16.72
N SER A 270 5.27 23.53 16.02
CA SER A 270 4.26 24.41 15.41
C SER A 270 3.40 23.63 14.41
N GLN A 271 2.09 23.62 14.62
CA GLN A 271 1.13 22.87 13.80
C GLN A 271 0.53 23.72 12.67
N HIS A 272 0.09 23.06 11.61
CA HIS A 272 -0.72 23.63 10.54
C HIS A 272 -1.72 22.60 10.04
N TRP A 273 -2.93 23.07 9.76
CA TRP A 273 -4.05 22.22 9.35
C TRP A 273 -4.52 22.60 7.95
N VAL A 274 -4.70 21.58 7.11
CA VAL A 274 -5.26 21.72 5.75
C VAL A 274 -6.37 20.72 5.53
N VAL A 275 -7.22 20.96 4.54
CA VAL A 275 -8.28 20.02 4.14
C VAL A 275 -7.89 19.35 2.85
N VAL A 276 -7.74 18.02 2.85
CA VAL A 276 -7.63 17.25 1.62
C VAL A 276 -9.05 17.01 1.07
N TYR A 277 -9.29 17.42 -0.16
CA TYR A 277 -10.61 17.33 -0.82
C TYR A 277 -10.61 16.44 -2.07
N GLY A 278 -9.45 15.99 -2.51
CA GLY A 278 -9.37 15.22 -3.74
C GLY A 278 -8.02 14.56 -3.97
N TYR A 279 -7.97 13.83 -5.07
CA TYR A 279 -6.82 13.07 -5.55
C TYR A 279 -6.79 13.10 -7.07
N LYS A 280 -5.66 13.45 -7.69
CA LYS A 280 -5.52 13.64 -9.16
C LYS A 280 -5.71 12.36 -9.97
N GLY A 281 -5.59 11.19 -9.34
CA GLY A 281 -5.53 9.91 -10.02
C GLY A 281 -4.09 9.50 -10.32
N SER A 282 -3.75 8.24 -10.09
CA SER A 282 -2.40 7.68 -10.30
C SER A 282 -2.42 6.16 -10.10
N ASP A 283 -1.29 5.52 -10.34
CA ASP A 283 -1.03 4.13 -10.00
C ASP A 283 -0.47 3.97 -8.57
N THR A 284 -0.13 5.08 -7.89
CA THR A 284 0.43 5.09 -6.53
C THR A 284 -0.06 6.27 -5.68
N LEU A 285 -0.27 6.06 -4.38
CA LEU A 285 -0.59 7.13 -3.43
C LEU A 285 0.65 7.95 -3.08
N SER A 286 0.83 9.07 -3.77
CA SER A 286 1.88 10.06 -3.50
C SER A 286 1.30 11.39 -3.02
N LEU A 287 2.10 12.15 -2.27
CA LEU A 287 1.70 13.43 -1.67
C LEU A 287 1.34 14.49 -2.72
N SER A 288 2.02 14.50 -3.85
CA SER A 288 1.81 15.45 -4.95
C SER A 288 0.47 15.26 -5.68
N ASN A 289 -0.17 14.10 -5.47
CA ASN A 289 -1.45 13.76 -6.07
C ASN A 289 -2.65 14.07 -5.17
N PHE A 290 -2.45 14.29 -3.86
CA PHE A 290 -3.53 14.74 -2.97
C PHE A 290 -3.74 16.26 -3.09
N LEU A 291 -4.97 16.64 -3.43
CA LEU A 291 -5.39 18.02 -3.60
C LEU A 291 -5.91 18.60 -2.28
N ILE A 292 -5.51 19.84 -1.97
CA ILE A 292 -5.84 20.47 -0.70
C ILE A 292 -6.54 21.83 -0.83
N ARG A 293 -7.25 22.21 0.23
CA ARG A 293 -7.57 23.58 0.60
C ARG A 293 -6.69 23.96 1.77
N ASP A 294 -5.79 24.91 1.55
CA ASP A 294 -4.92 25.44 2.60
C ASP A 294 -5.47 26.78 3.13
N PRO A 295 -5.91 26.84 4.40
CA PRO A 295 -6.33 28.09 5.04
C PRO A 295 -5.24 29.15 5.11
N GLY A 296 -3.98 28.74 5.26
CA GLY A 296 -2.84 29.61 5.53
C GLY A 296 -2.03 30.00 4.29
N SER A 297 -2.43 29.57 3.10
CA SER A 297 -1.72 29.88 1.85
C SER A 297 -2.68 29.97 0.66
N SER A 298 -2.47 30.93 -0.23
CA SER A 298 -3.16 31.00 -1.53
C SER A 298 -2.48 30.19 -2.64
N TYR A 299 -1.27 29.69 -2.40
CA TYR A 299 -0.42 29.10 -3.45
C TYR A 299 -0.29 27.58 -3.33
N ARG A 300 -0.37 27.03 -2.11
CA ARG A 300 -0.28 25.58 -1.89
C ARG A 300 -1.61 24.90 -2.27
N SER A 301 -1.50 23.94 -3.18
CA SER A 301 -2.59 23.19 -3.80
C SER A 301 -2.47 21.67 -3.61
N THR A 302 -1.29 21.18 -3.20
CA THR A 302 -1.05 19.75 -2.94
C THR A 302 -0.52 19.49 -1.53
N LEU A 303 -0.70 18.26 -1.05
CA LEU A 303 -0.19 17.86 0.27
C LEU A 303 1.34 17.87 0.34
N GLN A 304 2.03 17.60 -0.78
CA GLN A 304 3.50 17.70 -0.89
C GLN A 304 3.99 19.11 -0.57
N GLU A 305 3.35 20.14 -1.15
CA GLU A 305 3.77 21.53 -0.97
C GLU A 305 3.65 21.99 0.49
N VAL A 306 2.66 21.48 1.22
CA VAL A 306 2.53 21.75 2.66
C VAL A 306 3.60 21.02 3.45
N MET A 307 3.87 19.76 3.12
CA MET A 307 4.91 18.98 3.78
C MET A 307 6.32 19.52 3.55
N ASN A 308 6.58 20.23 2.45
CA ASN A 308 7.85 20.94 2.28
C ASN A 308 8.06 22.03 3.36
N THR A 309 6.99 22.53 3.98
CA THR A 309 7.05 23.53 5.07
C THR A 309 6.79 22.92 6.46
N TYR A 310 5.95 21.89 6.53
CA TYR A 310 5.53 21.18 7.75
C TYR A 310 5.80 19.67 7.56
N PRO A 311 7.06 19.23 7.69
CA PRO A 311 7.51 17.92 7.20
C PRO A 311 7.03 16.73 8.01
N THR A 312 6.41 16.95 9.17
CA THR A 312 5.99 15.86 10.05
C THR A 312 4.48 15.75 10.06
N PHE A 313 3.96 14.59 9.64
CA PHE A 313 2.56 14.23 9.84
C PHE A 313 2.25 14.13 11.34
N TYR A 314 1.15 14.76 11.76
CA TYR A 314 0.70 14.73 13.14
C TYR A 314 -0.50 13.81 13.32
N LYS A 315 -1.64 14.12 12.68
CA LYS A 315 -2.84 13.25 12.68
C LYS A 315 -3.84 13.68 11.61
N LEU A 316 -4.71 12.75 11.21
CA LEU A 316 -5.93 13.02 10.47
C LEU A 316 -7.08 13.29 11.45
N ALA A 317 -8.05 14.08 11.01
CA ALA A 317 -9.35 14.19 11.66
C ALA A 317 -10.47 14.15 10.60
N TYR A 318 -11.54 13.42 10.89
CA TYR A 318 -12.68 13.24 9.98
C TYR A 318 -13.95 12.93 10.77
N TYR A 319 -15.11 13.32 10.22
CA TYR A 319 -16.39 13.09 10.88
C TYR A 319 -16.89 11.64 10.71
N ASN A 320 -17.61 11.17 11.72
CA ASN A 320 -18.41 9.96 11.70
C ASN A 320 -19.87 10.31 11.37
N TYR A 321 -20.61 9.34 10.84
CA TYR A 321 -22.06 9.43 10.69
C TYR A 321 -22.75 9.01 11.99
#